data_AF-A0A7S2K383-F1
#
_entry.id   AF-A0A7S2K383-F1
#
_cell.length_a   1.000
_cell.length_b   1.000
_cell.length_c   1.000
_cell.angle_alpha   90.00
_cell.angle_beta   90.00
_cell.angle_gamma   90.00
#
_symmetry.space_group_name_H-M   'P 1'
#
loop_
_entity.id
_entity.type
_entity.pdbx_description
1 polymer ?
#
loop_
_entity_poly.entity_id
_entity_poly.type
_entity_poly.pdbx_seq_one_letter_code
_entity_poly.pdbx_strand_id
1 'polypeptide(L)'
;GNVGNQATCDAQGFVIQSGYLSALFYSIFLAAYFLMSVKYNWRESQWKKIEPMLHSAAIIVPAASGAFCLREDLFNPTVRFCWIQSYPINCESSHEIECIRGEEAQKFRLTFMFLPIVMGVFSVFACMTMLCLYVRRIESDALSHSLRWRSNAQSGSGELKKTKQVFQKACWYVGALVLVWSPSMINVVASKVTDVKPWLAFFLQLIAAVVMPSQGLLNAFVYSKFKLHSVIGSSISSMGKRLSFWSEEGRRFSGGNDTYVNEANDQINIDYAEPLDEESERKLNEIETAFNMK
;
A
#
# COMPACT_ATOMS: atom_id res chain seq x y z
N GLY A 1 5.87 25.31 -28.51
CA GLY A 1 7.17 24.70 -28.84
C GLY A 1 7.98 24.61 -27.57
N ASN A 2 8.59 23.46 -27.28
CA ASN A 2 9.46 23.35 -26.12
C ASN A 2 10.80 24.01 -26.45
N VAL A 3 11.08 25.15 -25.82
CA VAL A 3 12.38 25.82 -25.81
C VAL A 3 13.27 25.11 -24.77
N GLY A 4 13.51 23.82 -24.96
CA GLY A 4 14.39 23.02 -24.13
C GLY A 4 15.75 22.86 -24.80
N ASN A 5 16.83 22.87 -24.02
CA ASN A 5 18.16 22.49 -24.49
C ASN A 5 18.54 21.10 -23.94
N GLN A 6 19.68 20.55 -24.38
CA GLN A 6 20.12 19.23 -23.94
C GLN A 6 20.29 19.15 -22.41
N ALA A 7 20.80 20.20 -21.76
CA ALA A 7 20.96 20.22 -20.30
C ALA A 7 19.61 20.08 -19.55
N THR A 8 18.55 20.74 -20.02
CA THR A 8 17.20 20.54 -19.45
C THR A 8 16.65 19.14 -19.70
N CYS A 9 17.02 18.53 -20.83
CA CYS A 9 16.66 17.17 -21.20
C CYS A 9 17.33 16.14 -20.28
N ASP A 10 18.62 16.31 -20.06
CA ASP A 10 19.44 15.50 -19.17
C ASP A 10 18.94 15.57 -17.72
N ALA A 11 18.65 16.78 -17.23
CA ALA A 11 18.10 16.97 -15.88
C ALA A 11 16.72 16.31 -15.74
N GLN A 12 15.84 16.45 -16.74
CA GLN A 12 14.53 15.79 -16.73
C GLN A 12 14.68 14.26 -16.76
N GLY A 13 15.53 13.73 -17.64
CA GLY A 13 15.80 12.30 -17.75
C GLY A 13 16.33 11.69 -16.46
N PHE A 14 17.27 12.39 -15.80
CA PHE A 14 17.82 11.98 -14.51
C PHE A 14 16.74 11.90 -13.43
N VAL A 15 15.90 12.93 -13.29
CA VAL A 15 14.83 12.99 -12.28
C VAL A 15 13.79 11.90 -12.54
N ILE A 16 13.38 11.71 -13.80
CA ILE A 16 12.42 10.67 -14.18
C ILE A 16 12.99 9.29 -13.88
N GLN A 17 14.21 8.99 -14.33
CA GLN A 17 14.85 7.68 -14.13
C GLN A 17 15.03 7.35 -12.64
N SER A 18 15.53 8.31 -11.86
CA SER A 18 15.77 8.14 -10.43
C SER A 18 14.44 8.01 -9.67
N GLY A 19 13.46 8.87 -9.95
CA GLY A 19 12.15 8.82 -9.30
C GLY A 19 11.38 7.54 -9.60
N TYR A 20 11.45 7.08 -10.86
CA TYR A 20 10.85 5.83 -11.31
C TYR A 20 11.35 4.62 -10.52
N LEU A 21 12.67 4.43 -10.49
CA LEU A 21 13.29 3.31 -9.77
C LEU A 21 13.10 3.44 -8.26
N SER A 22 13.15 4.65 -7.70
CA SER A 22 12.88 4.88 -6.27
C SER A 22 11.48 4.40 -5.89
N ALA A 23 10.46 4.77 -6.68
CA ALA A 23 9.08 4.36 -6.44
C ALA A 23 8.90 2.84 -6.48
N LEU A 24 9.60 2.16 -7.39
CA LEU A 24 9.63 0.71 -7.47
C LEU A 24 10.24 0.09 -6.21
N PHE A 25 11.41 0.55 -5.77
CA PHE A 25 12.09 0.06 -4.57
C PHE A 25 11.22 0.22 -3.32
N TYR A 26 10.60 1.39 -3.14
CA TYR A 26 9.66 1.61 -2.04
C TYR A 26 8.47 0.66 -2.10
N SER A 27 7.99 0.31 -3.30
CA SER A 27 6.89 -0.63 -3.45
C SER A 27 7.27 -2.05 -3.02
N ILE A 28 8.48 -2.48 -3.34
CA ILE A 28 9.05 -3.76 -2.88
C ILE A 28 9.22 -3.75 -1.35
N PHE A 29 9.84 -2.70 -0.81
CA PHE A 29 10.09 -2.59 0.63
C PHE A 29 8.80 -2.51 1.44
N LEU A 30 7.77 -1.85 0.93
CA LEU A 30 6.47 -1.79 1.56
C LEU A 30 5.75 -3.15 1.54
N ALA A 31 5.85 -3.90 0.44
CA ALA A 31 5.31 -5.26 0.37
C ALA A 31 6.03 -6.20 1.35
N ALA A 32 7.36 -6.11 1.43
CA ALA A 32 8.16 -6.82 2.42
C ALA A 32 7.77 -6.39 3.84
N TYR A 33 7.55 -5.10 4.08
CA TYR A 33 7.10 -4.57 5.37
C TYR A 33 5.81 -5.22 5.86
N PHE A 34 4.80 -5.32 4.99
CA PHE A 34 3.54 -5.99 5.34
C PHE A 34 3.74 -7.47 5.65
N LEU A 35 4.53 -8.18 4.83
CA LEU A 35 4.83 -9.60 5.06
C LEU A 35 5.55 -9.80 6.40
N MET A 36 6.62 -9.05 6.65
CA MET A 36 7.45 -9.18 7.84
C MET A 36 6.69 -8.78 9.12
N SER A 37 5.85 -7.74 9.04
CA SER A 37 5.03 -7.32 10.19
C SER A 37 3.93 -8.33 10.52
N VAL A 38 3.25 -8.91 9.52
CA VAL A 38 2.13 -9.82 9.75
C VAL A 38 2.58 -11.26 9.99
N LYS A 39 3.43 -11.81 9.10
CA LYS A 39 3.85 -13.22 9.16
C LYS A 39 4.93 -13.48 10.20
N TYR A 40 5.89 -12.57 10.28
CA TYR A 40 7.07 -12.74 11.13
C TYR A 40 6.98 -11.94 12.44
N ASN A 41 5.87 -11.23 12.65
CA ASN A 41 5.58 -10.48 13.87
C ASN A 41 6.72 -9.51 14.27
N TRP A 42 7.33 -8.87 13.26
CA TRP A 42 8.40 -7.92 13.47
C TRP A 42 7.92 -6.70 14.24
N ARG A 43 8.66 -6.35 15.30
CA ARG A 43 8.38 -5.19 16.14
C ARG A 43 8.94 -3.91 15.52
N GLU A 44 8.37 -2.77 15.89
CA GLU A 44 8.82 -1.44 15.43
C GLU A 44 10.31 -1.19 15.74
N SER A 45 10.83 -1.71 16.85
CA SER A 45 12.25 -1.62 17.20
C SER A 45 13.19 -2.34 16.24
N GLN A 46 12.71 -3.39 15.55
CA GLN A 46 13.47 -4.08 14.51
C GLN A 46 13.47 -3.26 13.22
N TRP A 47 12.33 -2.67 12.87
CA TRP A 47 12.20 -1.79 11.70
C TRP A 47 13.07 -0.54 11.79
N LYS A 48 13.10 0.13 12.94
CA LYS A 48 13.92 1.33 13.16
C LYS A 48 15.41 1.13 12.86
N LYS A 49 15.91 -0.11 12.98
CA LYS A 49 17.31 -0.45 12.66
C LYS A 49 17.57 -0.58 11.16
N ILE A 50 16.60 -1.10 10.40
CA ILE A 50 16.76 -1.37 8.97
C ILE A 50 16.21 -0.27 8.06
N GLU A 51 15.29 0.54 8.58
CA GLU A 51 14.63 1.62 7.85
C GLU A 51 15.63 2.60 7.19
N PRO A 52 16.68 3.10 7.87
CA PRO A 52 17.66 3.97 7.22
C PRO A 52 18.36 3.29 6.05
N MET A 53 18.70 2.01 6.18
CA MET A 53 19.34 1.24 5.11
C MET A 53 18.41 1.07 3.91
N LEU A 54 17.13 0.81 4.13
CA LEU A 54 16.13 0.71 3.05
C LEU A 54 15.94 2.05 2.33
N HIS A 55 15.83 3.17 3.07
CA HIS A 55 15.76 4.49 2.47
C HIS A 55 17.02 4.85 1.67
N SER A 56 18.21 4.57 2.23
CA SER A 56 19.46 4.77 1.51
C SER A 56 19.50 3.93 0.23
N ALA A 57 19.12 2.65 0.27
CA ALA A 57 19.07 1.81 -0.93
C ALA A 57 18.06 2.35 -1.97
N ALA A 58 16.87 2.78 -1.55
CA ALA A 58 15.83 3.32 -2.43
C ALA A 58 16.18 4.68 -3.05
N ILE A 59 17.23 5.36 -2.57
CA ILE A 59 17.66 6.67 -3.10
C ILE A 59 18.98 6.54 -3.87
N ILE A 60 19.99 5.90 -3.25
CA ILE A 60 21.34 5.83 -3.80
C ILE A 60 21.37 4.97 -5.06
N VAL A 61 20.70 3.81 -5.07
CA VAL A 61 20.72 2.91 -6.24
C VAL A 61 20.04 3.56 -7.46
N PRO A 62 18.83 4.15 -7.33
CA PRO A 62 18.22 4.91 -8.43
C PRO A 62 19.03 6.12 -8.89
N ALA A 63 19.57 6.91 -7.96
CA ALA A 63 20.39 8.07 -8.29
C ALA A 63 21.68 7.68 -9.01
N ALA A 64 22.33 6.58 -8.59
CA ALA A 64 23.50 6.03 -9.28
C ALA A 64 23.16 5.56 -10.69
N SER A 65 22.02 4.89 -10.88
CA SER A 65 21.53 4.50 -12.22
C SER A 65 21.27 5.73 -13.10
N GLY A 66 20.62 6.76 -12.56
CA GLY A 66 20.39 8.02 -13.28
C GLY A 66 21.69 8.72 -13.64
N ALA A 67 22.65 8.80 -12.72
CA ALA A 67 23.95 9.43 -12.94
C ALA A 67 24.79 8.65 -13.96
N PHE A 68 24.71 7.32 -13.96
CA PHE A 68 25.31 6.49 -14.99
C PHE A 68 24.71 6.79 -16.37
N CYS A 69 23.37 6.83 -16.48
CA CYS A 69 22.70 7.16 -17.74
C CYS A 69 23.04 8.58 -18.24
N LEU A 70 23.24 9.52 -17.31
CA LEU A 70 23.67 10.88 -17.63
C LEU A 70 25.08 10.91 -18.20
N ARG A 71 26.02 10.17 -17.58
CA ARG A 71 27.41 10.06 -18.04
C ARG A 71 27.52 9.48 -19.44
N GLU A 72 26.70 8.48 -19.75
CA GLU A 72 26.68 7.80 -21.05
C GLU A 72 25.80 8.53 -22.09
N ASP A 73 25.40 9.78 -21.83
CA ASP A 73 24.62 10.62 -22.76
C ASP A 73 23.32 9.95 -23.27
N LEU A 74 22.71 9.10 -22.42
CA LEU A 74 21.55 8.30 -22.81
C LEU A 74 20.24 9.08 -22.79
N PHE A 75 20.20 10.24 -22.11
CA PHE A 75 18.99 11.04 -21.99
C PHE A 75 18.76 11.89 -23.23
N ASN A 76 17.74 11.53 -24.01
CA ASN A 76 17.40 12.19 -25.27
C ASN A 76 15.89 12.41 -25.36
N PRO A 77 15.43 13.36 -26.19
CA PRO A 77 14.01 13.66 -26.30
C PRO A 77 13.24 12.48 -26.88
N THR A 78 12.20 12.04 -26.17
CA THR A 78 11.15 11.17 -26.71
C THR A 78 9.97 12.01 -27.19
N VAL A 79 8.90 11.36 -27.64
CA VAL A 79 7.65 12.03 -28.03
C VAL A 79 7.05 12.88 -26.89
N ARG A 80 7.31 12.55 -25.61
CA ARG A 80 6.62 13.16 -24.47
C ARG A 80 7.55 13.86 -23.48
N PHE A 81 8.72 13.30 -23.24
CA PHE A 81 9.68 13.76 -22.23
C PHE A 81 11.08 13.25 -22.59
N CYS A 82 12.10 13.72 -21.90
CA CYS A 82 13.46 13.24 -22.04
C CYS A 82 13.70 11.99 -21.21
N TRP A 83 14.27 10.96 -21.83
CA TRP A 83 14.55 9.69 -21.18
C TRP A 83 15.61 8.88 -21.93
N ILE A 84 15.88 7.64 -21.50
CA ILE A 84 16.86 6.74 -22.12
C ILE A 84 16.39 6.43 -23.54
N GLN A 85 17.03 7.07 -24.53
CA GLN A 85 16.62 7.03 -25.94
C GLN A 85 17.82 7.29 -26.84
N SER A 86 17.85 6.67 -28.02
CA SER A 86 18.84 6.93 -29.08
C SER A 86 18.49 8.22 -29.84
N TYR A 87 19.50 9.01 -30.23
CA TYR A 87 19.33 10.23 -31.02
C TYR A 87 20.27 10.26 -32.24
N PRO A 88 19.77 10.47 -33.48
CA PRO A 88 18.35 10.60 -33.87
C PRO A 88 17.50 9.38 -33.50
N ILE A 89 16.18 9.57 -33.36
CA ILE A 89 15.27 8.50 -32.92
C ILE A 89 15.41 7.29 -33.86
N ASN A 90 15.67 6.11 -33.29
CA ASN A 90 15.84 4.84 -34.00
C ASN A 90 17.09 4.72 -34.89
N CYS A 91 18.12 5.55 -34.67
CA CYS A 91 19.42 5.36 -35.34
C CYS A 91 20.02 3.96 -35.07
N GLU A 92 19.73 3.36 -33.91
CA GLU A 92 20.20 2.01 -33.54
C GLU A 92 19.65 0.88 -34.42
N SER A 93 18.58 1.12 -35.18
CA SER A 93 17.96 0.13 -36.08
C SER A 93 18.39 0.28 -37.54
N SER A 94 19.10 1.36 -37.91
CA SER A 94 19.48 1.65 -39.30
C SER A 94 20.99 1.84 -39.40
N HIS A 95 21.65 1.04 -40.24
CA HIS A 95 23.08 1.20 -40.54
C HIS A 95 23.40 2.49 -41.31
N GLU A 96 22.39 3.16 -41.86
CA GLU A 96 22.58 4.39 -42.66
C GLU A 96 22.66 5.65 -41.80
N ILE A 97 22.19 5.60 -40.55
CA ILE A 97 22.10 6.78 -39.67
C ILE A 97 22.98 6.55 -38.45
N GLU A 98 24.09 7.27 -38.38
CA GLU A 98 24.98 7.27 -37.21
C GLU A 98 24.28 7.89 -35.99
N CYS A 99 24.37 7.22 -34.84
CA CYS A 99 23.84 7.74 -33.58
C CYS A 99 24.76 8.82 -33.02
N ILE A 100 24.22 10.02 -32.79
CA ILE A 100 24.96 11.14 -32.18
C ILE A 100 25.02 10.97 -30.66
N ARG A 101 23.95 10.44 -30.05
CA ARG A 101 23.84 10.21 -28.60
C ARG A 101 23.03 8.95 -28.32
N GLY A 102 23.25 8.36 -27.15
CA GLY A 102 22.50 7.19 -26.70
C GLY A 102 22.82 5.92 -27.48
N GLU A 103 24.11 5.69 -27.80
CA GLU A 103 24.54 4.41 -28.36
C GLU A 103 24.13 3.29 -27.40
N GLU A 104 23.55 2.21 -27.95
CA GLU A 104 23.00 1.10 -27.19
C GLU A 104 21.86 1.44 -26.19
N ALA A 105 21.17 2.58 -26.36
CA ALA A 105 20.06 2.98 -25.47
C ALA A 105 19.00 1.89 -25.28
N GLN A 106 18.75 1.03 -26.28
CA GLN A 106 17.86 -0.12 -26.13
C GLN A 106 18.34 -1.13 -25.07
N LYS A 107 19.64 -1.46 -25.01
CA LYS A 107 20.19 -2.38 -24.01
C LYS A 107 20.02 -1.79 -22.60
N PHE A 108 20.29 -0.50 -22.45
CA PHE A 108 20.13 0.18 -21.17
C PHE A 108 18.68 0.30 -20.71
N ARG A 109 17.73 0.51 -21.63
CA ARG A 109 16.29 0.43 -21.31
C ARG A 109 15.91 -0.94 -20.79
N LEU A 110 16.40 -2.02 -21.41
CA LEU A 110 16.13 -3.36 -20.93
C LEU A 110 16.71 -3.57 -19.52
N THR A 111 17.97 -3.17 -19.31
CA THR A 111 18.70 -3.42 -18.06
C THR A 111 18.24 -2.53 -16.90
N PHE A 112 18.08 -1.22 -17.10
CA PHE A 112 17.78 -0.27 -16.02
C PHE A 112 16.31 0.03 -15.82
N MET A 113 15.43 -0.43 -16.72
CA MET A 113 13.99 -0.27 -16.57
C MET A 113 13.30 -1.63 -16.52
N PHE A 114 13.33 -2.39 -17.61
CA PHE A 114 12.50 -3.59 -17.71
C PHE A 114 12.85 -4.65 -16.66
N LEU A 115 14.14 -4.95 -16.51
CA LEU A 115 14.61 -5.95 -15.55
C LEU A 115 14.22 -5.59 -14.11
N PRO A 116 14.51 -4.38 -13.58
CA PRO A 116 14.03 -3.94 -12.27
C PRO A 116 12.53 -4.07 -12.09
N ILE A 117 11.73 -3.63 -13.07
CA ILE A 117 10.26 -3.70 -12.97
C ILE A 117 9.81 -5.14 -12.82
N VAL A 118 10.29 -6.03 -13.69
CA VAL A 118 9.93 -7.44 -13.66
C VAL A 118 10.29 -8.03 -12.30
N MET A 119 11.51 -7.82 -11.81
CA MET A 119 11.95 -8.28 -10.49
C MET A 119 11.08 -7.71 -9.36
N GLY A 120 10.75 -6.42 -9.42
CA GLY A 120 9.93 -5.77 -8.41
C GLY A 120 8.49 -6.26 -8.40
N VAL A 121 7.87 -6.42 -9.57
CA VAL A 121 6.54 -7.01 -9.73
C VAL A 121 6.53 -8.42 -9.15
N PHE A 122 7.47 -9.29 -9.54
CA PHE A 122 7.57 -10.65 -8.99
C PHE A 122 7.79 -10.65 -7.48
N SER A 123 8.62 -9.74 -6.96
CA SER A 123 8.89 -9.62 -5.52
C SER A 123 7.62 -9.21 -4.74
N VAL A 124 6.87 -8.22 -5.22
CA VAL A 124 5.61 -7.80 -4.63
C VAL A 124 4.59 -8.94 -4.68
N PHE A 125 4.42 -9.60 -5.83
CA PHE A 125 3.52 -10.75 -5.97
C PHE A 125 3.89 -11.91 -5.05
N ALA A 126 5.19 -12.23 -4.90
CA ALA A 126 5.66 -13.27 -3.99
C ALA A 126 5.37 -12.91 -2.53
N CYS A 127 5.67 -11.68 -2.10
CA CYS A 127 5.37 -11.20 -0.75
C CYS A 127 3.87 -11.29 -0.44
N MET A 128 3.03 -10.88 -1.39
CA MET A 128 1.59 -10.84 -1.21
C MET A 128 0.97 -12.23 -1.26
N THR A 129 1.45 -13.11 -2.13
CA THR A 129 1.04 -14.52 -2.13
C THR A 129 1.36 -15.18 -0.80
N MET A 130 2.59 -15.00 -0.28
CA MET A 130 2.97 -15.52 1.04
C MET A 130 2.11 -14.95 2.17
N LEU A 131 1.79 -13.65 2.12
CA LEU A 131 0.93 -12.99 3.08
C LEU A 131 -0.51 -13.55 3.02
N CYS A 132 -1.09 -13.68 1.84
CA CYS A 132 -2.41 -14.27 1.62
C CYS A 132 -2.49 -15.70 2.16
N LEU A 133 -1.50 -16.54 1.86
CA LEU A 133 -1.45 -17.93 2.32
C LEU A 133 -1.35 -17.99 3.85
N TYR A 134 -0.55 -17.11 4.45
CA TYR A 134 -0.42 -17.02 5.91
C TYR A 134 -1.73 -16.59 6.58
N VAL A 135 -2.40 -15.55 6.08
CA VAL A 135 -3.68 -15.08 6.62
C VAL A 135 -4.75 -16.16 6.49
N ARG A 136 -4.84 -16.86 5.35
CA ARG A 136 -5.78 -17.98 5.17
C ARG A 136 -5.54 -19.11 6.16
N ARG A 137 -4.27 -19.41 6.45
CA ARG A 137 -3.92 -20.41 7.46
C ARG A 137 -4.39 -19.98 8.85
N ILE A 138 -4.13 -18.73 9.24
CA ILE A 138 -4.62 -18.20 10.53
C ILE A 138 -6.14 -18.26 10.62
N GLU A 139 -6.86 -17.85 9.57
CA GLU A 139 -8.32 -17.87 9.57
C GLU A 139 -8.87 -19.30 9.70
N SER A 140 -8.27 -20.27 9.02
CA SER A 140 -8.62 -21.69 9.13
C SER A 140 -8.40 -22.22 10.54
N ASP A 141 -7.24 -21.93 11.13
CA ASP A 141 -6.90 -22.36 12.48
C ASP A 141 -7.84 -21.70 13.50
N ALA A 142 -8.11 -20.41 13.37
CA ALA A 142 -9.05 -19.67 14.22
C ALA A 142 -10.49 -20.21 14.12
N LEU A 143 -10.94 -20.62 12.92
CA LEU A 143 -12.26 -21.25 12.74
C LEU A 143 -12.32 -22.58 13.49
N SER A 144 -11.29 -23.42 13.36
CA SER A 144 -11.23 -24.73 14.03
C SER A 144 -11.23 -24.61 15.56
N HIS A 145 -10.54 -23.61 16.11
CA HIS A 145 -10.49 -23.37 17.56
C HIS A 145 -11.74 -22.67 18.10
N SER A 146 -12.37 -21.78 17.32
CA SER A 146 -13.59 -21.10 17.77
C SER A 146 -14.78 -22.05 17.98
N LEU A 147 -14.83 -23.16 17.24
CA LEU A 147 -15.80 -24.24 17.48
C LEU A 147 -15.56 -24.98 18.80
N ARG A 148 -14.32 -24.98 19.32
CA ARG A 148 -13.92 -25.72 20.53
C ARG A 148 -13.92 -24.87 21.81
N TRP A 149 -13.79 -23.55 21.71
CA TRP A 149 -13.56 -22.64 22.86
C TRP A 149 -14.48 -21.42 22.89
N ARG A 150 -15.80 -21.65 22.83
CA ARG A 150 -16.82 -20.59 22.82
C ARG A 150 -16.83 -19.71 24.08
N SER A 151 -16.25 -20.15 25.20
CA SER A 151 -16.29 -19.43 26.49
C SER A 151 -15.15 -18.41 26.72
N ASN A 152 -13.98 -18.56 26.08
CA ASN A 152 -12.82 -17.64 26.28
C ASN A 152 -12.52 -16.76 25.06
N ALA A 153 -13.42 -16.73 24.07
CA ALA A 153 -13.21 -16.12 22.75
C ALA A 153 -13.08 -14.58 22.73
N GLN A 154 -13.28 -13.90 23.86
CA GLN A 154 -13.36 -12.44 23.89
C GLN A 154 -12.00 -11.77 23.64
N SER A 155 -10.89 -12.34 24.15
CA SER A 155 -9.55 -11.73 24.06
C SER A 155 -8.90 -11.86 22.66
N GLY A 156 -9.07 -13.00 21.97
CA GLY A 156 -8.46 -13.23 20.64
C GLY A 156 -9.13 -12.49 19.47
N SER A 157 -10.35 -11.99 19.66
CA SER A 157 -11.12 -11.34 18.59
C SER A 157 -10.51 -10.01 18.12
N GLY A 158 -9.78 -9.31 18.98
CA GLY A 158 -9.18 -8.00 18.69
C GLY A 158 -7.98 -8.08 17.75
N GLU A 159 -7.08 -9.05 17.97
CA GLU A 159 -5.88 -9.22 17.14
C GLU A 159 -6.23 -9.68 15.72
N LEU A 160 -7.17 -10.62 15.59
CA LEU A 160 -7.62 -11.10 14.28
C LEU A 160 -8.22 -9.96 13.43
N LYS A 161 -9.00 -9.06 14.06
CA LYS A 161 -9.55 -7.87 13.39
C LYS A 161 -8.43 -6.95 12.90
N LYS A 162 -7.38 -6.73 13.68
CA LYS A 162 -6.21 -5.91 13.27
C LYS A 162 -5.47 -6.55 12.09
N THR A 163 -5.19 -7.85 12.15
CA THR A 163 -4.53 -8.59 11.05
C THR A 163 -5.32 -8.51 9.75
N LYS A 164 -6.63 -8.71 9.80
CA LYS A 164 -7.51 -8.60 8.61
C LYS A 164 -7.51 -7.21 8.01
N GLN A 165 -7.50 -6.16 8.83
CA GLN A 165 -7.41 -4.78 8.36
C GLN A 165 -6.08 -4.49 7.66
N VAL A 166 -4.96 -4.96 8.23
CA VAL A 166 -3.63 -4.81 7.60
C VAL A 166 -3.58 -5.54 6.26
N PHE A 167 -4.10 -6.77 6.23
CA PHE A 167 -4.20 -7.56 5.00
C PHE A 167 -5.03 -6.86 3.91
N GLN A 168 -6.21 -6.34 4.27
CA GLN A 168 -7.06 -5.63 3.33
C GLN A 168 -6.37 -4.39 2.75
N LYS A 169 -5.62 -3.63 3.56
CA LYS A 169 -4.80 -2.51 3.09
C LYS A 169 -3.75 -2.95 2.10
N ALA A 170 -3.06 -4.06 2.39
CA ALA A 170 -2.07 -4.64 1.49
C ALA A 170 -2.71 -5.03 0.14
N CYS A 171 -3.89 -5.66 0.13
CA CYS A 171 -4.61 -6.00 -1.11
C CYS A 171 -4.99 -4.75 -1.93
N TRP A 172 -5.51 -3.70 -1.29
CA TRP A 172 -5.85 -2.46 -1.99
C TRP A 172 -4.63 -1.76 -2.57
N TYR A 173 -3.52 -1.75 -1.82
CA TYR A 173 -2.25 -1.20 -2.26
C TYR A 173 -1.72 -1.94 -3.51
N VAL A 174 -1.73 -3.27 -3.49
CA VAL A 174 -1.29 -4.10 -4.64
C VAL A 174 -2.23 -3.93 -5.83
N GLY A 175 -3.54 -3.86 -5.58
CA GLY A 175 -4.53 -3.60 -6.63
C GLY A 175 -4.28 -2.26 -7.31
N ALA A 176 -3.98 -1.20 -6.55
CA ALA A 176 -3.60 0.09 -7.11
C ALA A 176 -2.30 0.01 -7.92
N LEU A 177 -1.28 -0.71 -7.44
CA LEU A 177 -0.04 -0.94 -8.17
C LEU A 177 -0.32 -1.64 -9.52
N VAL A 178 -1.01 -2.78 -9.52
CA VAL A 178 -1.33 -3.53 -10.74
C VAL A 178 -2.14 -2.67 -11.72
N LEU A 179 -3.14 -1.93 -11.23
CA LEU A 179 -3.94 -1.03 -12.06
C LEU A 179 -3.09 0.01 -12.77
N VAL A 180 -2.15 0.64 -12.04
CA VAL A 180 -1.29 1.68 -12.60
C VAL A 180 -0.27 1.14 -13.61
N TRP A 181 0.35 0.00 -13.29
CA TRP A 181 1.45 -0.53 -14.09
C TRP A 181 0.99 -1.38 -15.28
N SER A 182 -0.23 -1.94 -15.23
CA SER A 182 -0.74 -2.85 -16.26
C SER A 182 -0.75 -2.26 -17.68
N PRO A 183 -1.16 -1.01 -17.97
CA PRO A 183 -1.17 -0.51 -19.34
C PRO A 183 0.24 -0.43 -19.94
N SER A 184 1.24 -0.08 -19.12
CA SER A 184 2.63 -0.02 -19.55
C SER A 184 3.21 -1.41 -19.81
N MET A 185 2.91 -2.39 -18.94
CA MET A 185 3.33 -3.78 -19.14
C MET A 185 2.69 -4.39 -20.39
N ILE A 186 1.39 -4.18 -20.58
CA ILE A 186 0.67 -4.63 -21.78
C ILE A 186 1.28 -3.99 -23.03
N ASN A 187 1.55 -2.69 -23.00
CA ASN A 187 2.17 -2.00 -24.15
C ASN A 187 3.54 -2.58 -24.50
N VAL A 188 4.39 -2.86 -23.51
CA VAL A 188 5.72 -3.47 -23.74
C VAL A 188 5.59 -4.87 -24.32
N VAL A 189 4.78 -5.74 -23.71
CA VAL A 189 4.60 -7.12 -24.19
C VAL A 189 3.97 -7.13 -25.58
N ALA A 190 2.91 -6.34 -25.80
CA ALA A 190 2.26 -6.24 -27.09
C ALA A 190 3.25 -5.79 -28.16
N SER A 191 4.05 -4.74 -27.91
CA SER A 191 5.04 -4.22 -28.88
C SER A 191 6.14 -5.21 -29.27
N LYS A 192 6.34 -6.28 -28.48
CA LYS A 192 7.36 -7.31 -28.73
C LYS A 192 6.80 -8.61 -29.29
N VAL A 193 5.55 -8.95 -28.96
CA VAL A 193 4.94 -10.25 -29.30
C VAL A 193 4.04 -10.15 -30.52
N THR A 194 3.40 -9.00 -30.74
CA THR A 194 2.42 -8.83 -31.81
C THR A 194 2.73 -7.59 -32.63
N ASP A 195 2.37 -7.60 -33.92
CA ASP A 195 2.28 -6.39 -34.75
C ASP A 195 1.09 -5.55 -34.28
N VAL A 196 1.22 -4.97 -33.10
CA VAL A 196 0.19 -4.12 -32.52
C VAL A 196 -0.03 -2.93 -33.44
N LYS A 197 -1.28 -2.69 -33.79
CA LYS A 197 -1.63 -1.51 -34.58
C LYS A 197 -1.15 -0.24 -33.84
N PRO A 198 -0.49 0.72 -34.50
CA PRO A 198 0.07 1.91 -33.85
C PRO A 198 -0.92 2.70 -33.00
N TRP A 199 -2.20 2.73 -33.40
CA TRP A 199 -3.26 3.41 -32.65
C TRP A 199 -3.48 2.79 -31.27
N LEU A 200 -3.39 1.46 -31.12
CA LEU A 200 -3.59 0.79 -29.85
C LEU A 200 -2.44 1.08 -28.88
N ALA A 201 -1.20 1.06 -29.38
CA ALA A 201 -0.03 1.46 -28.60
C ALA A 201 -0.15 2.91 -28.10
N PHE A 202 -0.65 3.81 -28.95
CA PHE A 202 -0.94 5.19 -28.57
C PHE A 202 -1.98 5.28 -27.45
N PHE A 203 -3.11 4.58 -27.54
CA PHE A 203 -4.13 4.60 -26.48
C PHE A 203 -3.62 4.01 -25.16
N LEU A 204 -2.87 2.90 -25.20
CA LEU A 204 -2.27 2.33 -23.98
C LEU A 204 -1.30 3.32 -23.32
N GLN A 205 -0.51 4.04 -24.12
CA GLN A 205 0.38 5.08 -23.62
C GLN A 205 -0.35 6.29 -23.07
N LEU A 206 -1.49 6.67 -23.65
CA LEU A 206 -2.36 7.74 -23.17
C LEU A 206 -2.97 7.36 -21.81
N ILE A 207 -3.50 6.16 -21.68
CA ILE A 207 -4.02 5.63 -20.40
C ILE A 207 -2.89 5.61 -19.37
N ALA A 208 -1.71 5.10 -19.72
CA ALA A 208 -0.56 5.09 -18.82
C ALA A 208 -0.18 6.51 -18.33
N ALA A 209 -0.20 7.51 -19.23
CA ALA A 209 0.11 8.90 -18.87
C ALA A 209 -0.88 9.51 -17.87
N VAL A 210 -2.16 9.11 -17.94
CA VAL A 210 -3.20 9.58 -17.01
C VAL A 210 -3.16 8.82 -15.68
N VAL A 211 -2.93 7.51 -15.74
CA VAL A 211 -3.02 6.63 -14.57
C VAL A 211 -1.72 6.64 -13.75
N MET A 212 -0.54 6.80 -14.37
CA MET A 212 0.74 6.82 -13.63
C MET A 212 0.80 7.88 -12.52
N PRO A 213 0.44 9.16 -12.76
CA PRO A 213 0.41 10.17 -11.71
C PRO A 213 -0.56 9.83 -10.57
N SER A 214 -1.58 9.01 -10.83
CA SER A 214 -2.57 8.62 -9.83
C SER A 214 -2.05 7.61 -8.80
N GLN A 215 -0.87 6.99 -9.00
CA GLN A 215 -0.36 6.00 -8.04
C GLN A 215 -0.22 6.58 -6.63
N GLY A 216 0.36 7.77 -6.50
CA GLY A 216 0.51 8.44 -5.20
C GLY A 216 -0.85 8.75 -4.58
N LEU A 217 -1.80 9.20 -5.39
CA LEU A 217 -3.17 9.49 -4.98
C LEU A 217 -3.91 8.23 -4.49
N LEU A 218 -3.85 7.13 -5.25
CA LEU A 218 -4.44 5.85 -4.88
C LEU A 218 -3.84 5.33 -3.57
N ASN A 219 -2.51 5.40 -3.41
CA ASN A 219 -1.86 5.03 -2.16
C ASN A 219 -2.34 5.91 -0.99
N ALA A 220 -2.44 7.23 -1.18
CA ALA A 220 -2.97 8.13 -0.17
C ALA A 220 -4.42 7.77 0.21
N PHE A 221 -5.26 7.39 -0.75
CA PHE A 221 -6.62 6.90 -0.49
C PHE A 221 -6.64 5.62 0.34
N VAL A 222 -5.77 4.65 0.02
CA VAL A 222 -5.65 3.39 0.77
C VAL A 222 -5.29 3.64 2.24
N TYR A 223 -4.39 4.58 2.51
CA TYR A 223 -3.99 4.93 3.88
C TYR A 223 -5.01 5.82 4.60
N SER A 224 -5.69 6.70 3.88
CA SER A 224 -6.64 7.67 4.46
C SER A 224 -7.99 7.04 4.86
N LYS A 225 -8.48 6.05 4.10
CA LYS A 225 -9.79 5.41 4.38
C LYS A 225 -9.90 4.82 5.79
N PHE A 226 -8.79 4.42 6.39
CA PHE A 226 -8.78 3.88 7.74
C PHE A 226 -9.07 4.94 8.81
N LYS A 227 -8.58 6.16 8.62
CA LYS A 227 -8.79 7.24 9.58
C LYS A 227 -10.22 7.77 9.47
N LEU A 228 -10.75 7.90 8.25
CA LEU A 228 -12.11 8.41 8.04
C LEU A 228 -13.19 7.50 8.65
N HIS A 229 -13.06 6.17 8.52
CA HIS A 229 -14.04 5.25 9.10
C HIS A 229 -13.97 5.22 10.63
N SER A 230 -12.79 5.42 11.23
CA SER A 230 -12.65 5.55 12.68
C SER A 230 -13.27 6.84 13.22
N VAL A 231 -13.10 7.96 12.51
CA VAL A 231 -13.64 9.27 12.89
C VAL A 231 -15.15 9.32 12.70
N ILE A 232 -15.67 8.81 11.57
CA ILE A 232 -17.11 8.74 11.33
C ILE A 232 -17.77 7.78 12.31
N GLY A 233 -17.15 6.63 12.60
CA GLY A 233 -17.65 5.68 13.60
C GLY A 233 -17.70 6.27 15.01
N SER A 234 -16.66 7.00 15.44
CA SER A 234 -16.68 7.68 16.74
C SER A 234 -17.74 8.77 16.82
N SER A 235 -17.93 9.55 15.76
CA SER A 235 -18.97 10.60 15.70
C SER A 235 -20.38 10.01 15.75
N ILE A 236 -20.65 8.92 15.03
CA ILE A 236 -21.95 8.25 15.06
C ILE A 236 -22.22 7.61 16.43
N SER A 237 -21.21 6.98 17.05
CA SER A 237 -21.38 6.41 18.40
C SER A 237 -21.59 7.49 19.48
N SER A 238 -20.93 8.64 19.35
CA SER A 238 -21.12 9.80 20.23
C SER A 238 -22.51 10.40 20.06
N MET A 239 -23.01 10.47 18.82
CA MET A 239 -24.35 10.96 18.53
C MET A 239 -25.44 9.99 19.03
N GLY A 240 -25.21 8.68 18.92
CA GLY A 240 -26.08 7.65 19.49
C GLY A 240 -26.19 7.73 21.01
N LYS A 241 -25.07 7.92 21.73
CA LYS A 241 -25.07 8.12 23.19
C LYS A 241 -25.76 9.42 23.62
N ARG A 242 -25.63 10.49 22.82
CA ARG A 242 -26.39 11.72 23.07
C ARG A 242 -27.88 11.51 22.87
N LEU A 243 -28.30 10.81 21.82
CA LEU A 243 -29.71 10.52 21.56
C LEU A 243 -30.33 9.59 22.61
N SER A 244 -29.60 8.59 23.12
CA SER A 244 -30.09 7.74 24.21
C SER A 244 -30.23 8.53 25.53
N PHE A 245 -29.30 9.46 25.79
CA PHE A 245 -29.39 10.37 26.94
C PHE A 245 -30.65 11.26 26.88
N TRP A 246 -30.95 11.85 25.71
CA TRP A 246 -32.18 12.63 25.52
C TRP A 246 -33.46 11.78 25.63
N SER A 247 -33.41 10.50 25.24
CA SER A 247 -34.54 9.56 25.37
C SER A 247 -34.83 9.16 26.83
N GLU A 248 -33.81 9.12 27.70
CA GLU A 248 -33.99 8.89 29.14
C GLU A 248 -34.47 10.14 29.88
N GLU A 249 -33.97 11.32 29.52
CA GLU A 249 -34.40 12.60 30.11
C GLU A 249 -35.89 12.89 29.79
N GLY A 250 -36.34 12.57 28.57
CA GLY A 250 -37.75 12.70 28.17
C GLY A 250 -38.70 11.78 28.94
N ARG A 251 -38.24 10.61 29.38
CA ARG A 251 -39.05 9.68 30.21
C ARG A 251 -39.18 10.13 31.67
N ARG A 252 -38.25 10.91 32.21
CA ARG A 252 -38.37 11.47 33.57
C ARG A 252 -39.35 12.64 33.66
N PHE A 253 -39.57 13.37 32.57
CA PHE A 253 -40.52 14.48 32.54
C PHE A 253 -41.97 14.08 32.27
N SER A 254 -42.22 12.87 31.74
CA SER A 254 -43.57 12.33 31.54
C SER A 254 -44.06 11.49 32.74
N GLY A 255 -43.72 11.93 33.95
CA GLY A 255 -44.31 11.42 35.19
C GLY A 255 -45.74 11.95 35.36
N GLY A 256 -46.68 11.34 34.67
CA GLY A 256 -48.10 11.63 34.81
C GLY A 256 -48.94 10.51 34.22
N ASN A 257 -49.32 9.56 35.09
CA ASN A 257 -50.32 8.50 34.92
C ASN A 257 -50.31 7.75 33.58
N ASP A 258 -49.74 6.55 33.57
CA ASP A 258 -50.32 5.45 32.80
C ASP A 258 -49.94 4.11 33.43
N THR A 259 -50.83 3.66 34.31
CA THR A 259 -50.96 2.25 34.70
C THR A 259 -51.65 1.53 33.54
N TYR A 260 -51.19 0.32 33.20
CA TYR A 260 -51.75 -0.62 32.20
C TYR A 260 -51.27 -0.47 30.74
N VAL A 261 -50.09 -1.01 30.42
CA VAL A 261 -49.92 -1.90 29.26
C VAL A 261 -48.86 -2.96 29.59
N ASN A 262 -49.32 -4.20 29.67
CA ASN A 262 -48.54 -5.42 29.82
C ASN A 262 -47.94 -5.88 28.48
N GLU A 263 -46.87 -6.67 28.61
CA GLU A 263 -46.54 -7.82 27.75
C GLU A 263 -46.26 -7.58 26.27
N ALA A 264 -44.99 -7.33 25.95
CA ALA A 264 -44.22 -8.09 24.96
C ALA A 264 -42.95 -7.30 24.61
N ASN A 265 -41.85 -7.55 25.34
CA ASN A 265 -40.53 -7.36 24.77
C ASN A 265 -39.54 -8.27 25.50
N ASP A 266 -39.19 -9.34 24.77
CA ASP A 266 -38.14 -10.27 25.12
C ASP A 266 -36.84 -9.54 25.45
N GLN A 267 -36.28 -9.93 26.59
CA GLN A 267 -35.04 -9.46 27.16
C GLN A 267 -33.85 -9.83 26.25
N ILE A 268 -33.32 -8.86 25.51
CA ILE A 268 -31.89 -8.85 25.19
C ILE A 268 -31.19 -8.27 26.42
N ASN A 269 -30.88 -9.14 27.39
CA ASN A 269 -29.94 -8.84 28.45
C ASN A 269 -28.55 -8.68 27.81
N ILE A 270 -28.10 -7.44 27.69
CA ILE A 270 -26.68 -7.13 27.55
C ILE A 270 -26.11 -7.29 28.96
N ASP A 271 -25.51 -8.44 29.22
CA ASP A 271 -24.77 -8.70 30.45
C ASP A 271 -23.73 -7.60 30.63
N TYR A 272 -23.89 -6.86 31.72
CA TYR A 272 -22.90 -5.93 32.23
C TYR A 272 -21.63 -6.72 32.55
N ALA A 273 -20.48 -6.16 32.17
CA ALA A 273 -19.17 -6.71 32.45
C ALA A 273 -19.07 -7.13 33.92
N GLU A 274 -18.81 -8.42 34.14
CA GLU A 274 -18.46 -8.95 35.46
C GLU A 274 -17.33 -8.12 36.05
N PRO A 275 -17.42 -7.70 37.32
CA PRO A 275 -16.31 -7.09 38.02
C PRO A 275 -15.13 -8.06 37.99
N LEU A 276 -13.94 -7.54 37.64
CA LEU A 276 -12.68 -8.28 37.71
C LEU A 276 -12.57 -8.96 39.07
N ASP A 277 -12.24 -10.26 39.08
CA ASP A 277 -11.97 -10.95 40.33
C ASP A 277 -10.80 -10.26 41.07
N GLU A 278 -10.86 -10.24 42.40
CA GLU A 278 -9.82 -9.61 43.26
C GLU A 278 -8.42 -10.16 42.95
N GLU A 279 -8.32 -11.38 42.41
CA GLU A 279 -7.04 -11.98 42.04
C GLU A 279 -6.41 -11.35 40.79
N SER A 280 -7.24 -10.93 39.84
CA SER A 280 -6.84 -10.24 38.62
C SER A 280 -6.43 -8.79 38.91
N GLU A 281 -7.11 -8.11 39.84
CA GLU A 281 -6.65 -6.81 40.35
C GLU A 281 -5.31 -6.93 41.09
N ARG A 282 -5.10 -7.99 41.87
CA ARG A 282 -3.82 -8.22 42.56
C ARG A 282 -2.67 -8.39 41.57
N LYS A 283 -2.86 -9.17 40.50
CA LYS A 283 -1.84 -9.39 39.46
C LYS A 283 -1.54 -8.11 38.67
N LEU A 284 -2.53 -7.25 38.43
CA LEU A 284 -2.33 -5.94 37.80
C LEU A 284 -1.50 -5.01 38.69
N ASN A 285 -1.79 -4.96 39.99
CA ASN A 285 -1.04 -4.15 40.94
C ASN A 285 0.42 -4.64 41.11
N GLU A 286 0.66 -5.95 41.07
CA GLU A 286 2.04 -6.50 41.09
C GLU A 286 2.84 -6.10 39.84
N ILE A 287 2.21 -6.10 38.66
CA ILE A 287 2.85 -5.69 37.40
C ILE A 287 3.17 -4.18 37.41
N GLU A 288 2.24 -3.35 37.90
CA GLU A 288 2.44 -1.90 37.98
C GLU A 288 3.54 -1.53 38.99
N THR A 289 3.61 -2.26 40.11
CA THR A 289 4.68 -2.10 41.09
C THR A 289 6.05 -2.51 40.52
N ALA A 290 6.11 -3.59 39.73
CA ALA A 290 7.35 -4.01 39.07
C ALA A 290 7.83 -3.04 37.98
N PHE A 291 6.91 -2.28 37.37
CA PHE A 291 7.24 -1.29 36.34
C PHE A 291 7.79 0.01 36.94
N ASN A 292 7.38 0.38 38.16
CA ASN A 292 7.83 1.59 38.86
C ASN A 292 9.17 1.44 39.61
N MET A 293 9.74 0.24 39.67
CA MET A 293 11.06 -0.02 40.28
C MET A 293 12.23 -0.08 39.28
N LYS A 294 12.00 0.27 38.01
CA LYS A 294 13.04 0.38 36.96
C LYS A 294 13.12 1.80 36.42
#